data_AF-A0A2T4CLN5-F1
#
_entry.id   AF-A0A2T4CLN5-F1
#
_cell.length_a   1.000
_cell.length_b   1.000
_cell.length_c   1.000
_cell.angle_alpha   90.00
_cell.angle_beta   90.00
_cell.angle_gamma   90.00
#
_symmetry.space_group_name_H-M   'P 1'
#
loop_
_entity.id
_entity.type
_entity.pdbx_description
1 polymer ?
#
loop_
_entity_poly.entity_id
_entity_poly.type
_entity_poly.pdbx_seq_one_letter_code
_entity_poly.pdbx_strand_id
1 'polypeptide(L)'
;SGDAMQRDYSYTVARHKDDLWTPEQVAEDAAQSTLARLDSRKISTASVPVLFRADVANSLFGHFVGAISGGNLYRKSSFLLDHLGKQVLPDWLTITEQPHLRGALGSSPFDHEGLATTEKNIVTNGVLETYLMTSYAARKMQMQPTGHAGGIHTWNVSHGDQTLADLCRTMGTGLLVTEL
;
A
#
# COMPACT_ATOMS: atom_id res chain seq x y z
N SER A 1 -25.70 -0.17 29.87
CA SER A 1 -26.07 0.74 28.77
C SER A 1 -25.17 1.97 28.85
N GLY A 2 -23.95 1.87 28.30
CA GLY A 2 -23.09 3.03 28.13
C GLY A 2 -23.09 3.37 26.65
N ASP A 3 -23.43 4.62 26.32
CA ASP A 3 -23.26 5.17 24.97
C ASP A 3 -21.87 4.83 24.45
N ALA A 4 -21.78 3.84 23.56
CA ALA A 4 -20.51 3.46 22.96
C ALA A 4 -20.19 4.48 21.89
N MET A 5 -19.65 5.63 22.32
CA MET A 5 -19.23 6.71 21.44
C MET A 5 -18.21 6.17 20.44
N GLN A 6 -18.56 6.27 19.15
CA GLN A 6 -17.68 5.87 18.05
C GLN A 6 -17.20 7.11 17.31
N ARG A 7 -16.03 6.98 16.68
CA ARG A 7 -15.43 7.99 15.84
C ARG A 7 -14.86 7.32 14.60
N ASP A 8 -15.12 7.92 13.45
CA ASP A 8 -14.40 7.68 12.20
C ASP A 8 -14.28 9.01 11.44
N TYR A 9 -13.66 9.00 10.26
CA TYR A 9 -13.51 10.17 9.41
C TYR A 9 -13.54 9.80 7.93
N SER A 10 -13.64 10.81 7.07
CA SER A 10 -13.42 10.69 5.64
C SER A 10 -12.68 11.91 5.12
N TYR A 11 -12.05 11.78 3.96
CA TYR A 11 -11.30 12.84 3.33
C TYR A 11 -11.13 12.59 1.83
N THR A 12 -10.80 13.65 1.10
CA THR A 12 -10.42 13.62 -0.32
C THR A 12 -9.13 14.39 -0.52
N VAL A 13 -8.24 13.92 -1.38
CA VAL A 13 -6.96 14.58 -1.71
C VAL A 13 -6.72 14.51 -3.20
N ALA A 14 -6.37 15.65 -3.79
CA ALA A 14 -5.99 15.75 -5.19
C ALA A 14 -5.03 16.92 -5.41
N ARG A 15 -4.31 16.91 -6.54
CA ARG A 15 -3.50 18.06 -6.97
C ARG A 15 -4.35 19.19 -7.56
N HIS A 16 -5.43 18.83 -8.24
CA HIS A 16 -6.37 19.79 -8.81
C HIS A 16 -7.64 19.83 -7.96
N LYS A 17 -8.19 21.04 -7.75
CA LYS A 17 -9.37 21.23 -6.90
C LYS A 17 -10.60 20.49 -7.44
N ASP A 18 -10.73 20.41 -8.77
CA ASP A 18 -11.91 19.83 -9.43
C ASP A 18 -11.94 18.30 -9.35
N ASP A 19 -10.83 17.68 -8.94
CA ASP A 19 -10.72 16.24 -8.70
C ASP A 19 -11.07 15.86 -7.25
N LEU A 20 -11.37 16.84 -6.39
CA LEU A 20 -11.82 16.60 -5.01
C LEU A 20 -13.29 16.19 -5.01
N TRP A 21 -13.63 15.27 -4.11
CA TRP A 21 -15.04 15.03 -3.75
C TRP A 21 -15.70 16.31 -3.23
N THR A 22 -17.02 16.40 -3.40
CA THR A 22 -17.76 17.52 -2.81
C THR A 22 -17.77 17.42 -1.29
N PRO A 23 -17.91 18.54 -0.56
CA PRO A 23 -18.04 18.51 0.90
C PRO A 23 -19.14 17.56 1.39
N GLU A 24 -20.25 17.48 0.67
CA GLU A 24 -21.38 16.60 0.98
C GLU A 24 -21.00 15.13 0.85
N GLN A 25 -20.25 14.75 -0.19
CA GLN A 25 -19.76 13.38 -0.35
C GLN A 25 -18.83 12.96 0.78
N VAL A 26 -17.91 13.83 1.19
CA VAL A 26 -17.00 13.56 2.32
C VAL A 26 -17.79 13.45 3.64
N ALA A 27 -18.77 14.32 3.86
CA ALA A 27 -19.60 14.30 5.06
C ALA A 27 -20.44 13.01 5.14
N GLU A 28 -21.05 12.60 4.02
CA GLU A 28 -21.83 11.36 3.94
C GLU A 28 -20.96 10.13 4.23
N ASP A 29 -19.80 10.01 3.59
CA ASP A 29 -18.90 8.88 3.80
C ASP A 29 -18.36 8.81 5.25
N ALA A 30 -18.03 9.97 5.84
CA ALA A 30 -17.62 10.05 7.25
C ALA A 30 -18.74 9.63 8.20
N ALA A 31 -19.98 10.06 7.94
CA ALA A 31 -21.15 9.68 8.74
C ALA A 31 -21.43 8.18 8.63
N GLN A 32 -21.42 7.63 7.40
CA GLN A 32 -21.62 6.19 7.16
C GLN A 32 -20.55 5.35 7.88
N SER A 33 -19.27 5.71 7.75
CA SER A 33 -18.17 5.00 8.41
C SER A 33 -18.28 5.07 9.95
N THR A 34 -18.65 6.23 10.49
CA THR A 34 -18.84 6.39 11.95
C THR A 34 -20.01 5.57 12.47
N LEU A 35 -21.16 5.60 11.78
CA LEU A 35 -22.36 4.85 12.16
C LEU A 35 -22.13 3.33 12.06
N ALA A 36 -21.36 2.87 11.08
CA ALA A 36 -21.04 1.45 10.88
C ALA A 36 -20.26 0.82 12.06
N ARG A 37 -19.65 1.64 12.94
CA ARG A 37 -18.92 1.17 14.12
C ARG A 37 -19.78 0.97 15.36
N LEU A 38 -21.02 1.49 15.36
CA LEU A 38 -21.92 1.36 16.50
C LEU A 38 -22.19 -0.11 16.82
N ASP A 39 -22.38 -0.41 18.10
CA ASP A 39 -22.64 -1.78 18.60
C ASP A 39 -21.59 -2.83 18.22
N SER A 40 -20.34 -2.41 17.99
CA SER A 40 -19.21 -3.31 17.76
C SER A 40 -19.04 -4.30 18.91
N ARG A 41 -18.59 -5.52 18.59
CA ARG A 41 -18.47 -6.63 19.53
C ARG A 41 -17.10 -7.26 19.46
N LYS A 42 -16.59 -7.66 20.62
CA LYS A 42 -15.41 -8.53 20.68
C LYS A 42 -15.78 -9.93 20.19
N ILE A 43 -15.02 -10.44 19.23
CA ILE A 43 -15.13 -11.83 18.76
C ILE A 43 -14.24 -12.76 19.59
N SER A 44 -14.54 -14.06 19.56
CA SER A 44 -13.69 -15.09 20.17
C SER A 44 -12.43 -15.32 19.32
N THR A 45 -11.36 -15.81 19.95
CA THR A 45 -10.13 -16.20 19.24
C THR A 45 -10.43 -17.29 18.22
N ALA A 46 -10.03 -17.07 16.97
CA ALA A 46 -10.22 -18.00 15.86
C ALA A 46 -9.17 -17.80 14.76
N SER A 47 -9.00 -18.81 13.91
CA SER A 47 -8.32 -18.68 12.62
C SER A 47 -9.39 -18.58 11.54
N VAL A 48 -9.45 -17.44 10.86
CA VAL A 48 -10.46 -17.12 9.85
C VAL A 48 -9.82 -16.38 8.68
N PRO A 49 -10.44 -16.41 7.48
CA PRO A 49 -10.08 -15.50 6.41
C PRO A 49 -10.18 -14.03 6.85
N VAL A 50 -9.26 -13.20 6.35
CA VAL A 50 -9.22 -11.76 6.63
C VAL A 50 -9.17 -11.00 5.31
N LEU A 51 -10.04 -10.00 5.17
CA LEU A 51 -10.04 -9.05 4.08
C LEU A 51 -9.62 -7.68 4.62
N PHE A 52 -8.62 -7.06 4.01
CA PHE A 52 -8.24 -5.68 4.30
C PHE A 52 -8.96 -4.74 3.34
N ARG A 53 -9.71 -3.77 3.86
CA ARG A 53 -10.31 -2.72 3.03
C ARG A 53 -9.18 -1.90 2.37
N ALA A 54 -9.43 -1.40 1.15
CA ALA A 54 -8.41 -0.82 0.29
C ALA A 54 -7.63 0.34 0.95
N ASP A 55 -8.30 1.13 1.78
CA ASP A 55 -7.73 2.23 2.56
C ASP A 55 -6.73 1.79 3.63
N VAL A 56 -6.86 0.56 4.14
CA VAL A 56 -5.92 -0.04 5.11
C VAL A 56 -4.91 -0.98 4.45
N ALA A 57 -5.27 -1.59 3.32
CA ALA A 57 -4.43 -2.53 2.60
C ALA A 57 -3.09 -1.91 2.14
N ASN A 58 -3.04 -0.59 1.95
CA ASN A 58 -1.81 0.15 1.67
C ASN A 58 -0.72 -0.03 2.74
N SER A 59 -1.08 -0.25 4.01
CA SER A 59 -0.14 -0.45 5.12
C SER A 59 0.67 -1.74 4.96
N LEU A 60 0.07 -2.80 4.43
CA LEU A 60 0.74 -4.06 4.10
C LEU A 60 1.84 -3.83 3.05
N PHE A 61 1.53 -3.06 2.01
CA PHE A 61 2.52 -2.69 1.00
C PHE A 61 3.55 -1.69 1.54
N GLY A 62 3.18 -0.84 2.49
CA GLY A 62 4.14 0.00 3.23
C GLY A 62 5.20 -0.82 3.98
N HIS A 63 4.81 -1.93 4.61
CA HIS A 63 5.77 -2.87 5.19
C HIS A 63 6.64 -3.54 4.13
N PHE A 64 6.07 -3.87 2.97
CA PHE A 64 6.83 -4.41 1.85
C PHE A 64 7.90 -3.42 1.35
N VAL A 65 7.55 -2.14 1.17
CA VAL A 65 8.51 -1.05 0.84
C VAL A 65 9.67 -1.04 1.83
N GLY A 66 9.38 -1.14 3.13
CA GLY A 66 10.41 -1.24 4.16
C GLY A 66 11.28 -2.49 4.01
N ALA A 67 10.67 -3.65 3.75
CA ALA A 67 11.37 -4.92 3.61
C ALA A 67 12.30 -4.94 2.38
N ILE A 68 11.96 -4.27 1.29
CA ILE A 68 12.81 -4.19 0.09
C ILE A 68 13.66 -2.91 0.01
N SER A 69 13.65 -2.09 1.07
CA SER A 69 14.48 -0.88 1.15
C SER A 69 15.95 -1.23 1.39
N GLY A 70 16.83 -0.67 0.56
CA GLY A 70 18.28 -0.83 0.66
C GLY A 70 18.81 -0.53 2.06
N GLY A 71 18.21 0.44 2.76
CA GLY A 71 18.55 0.79 4.14
C GLY A 71 18.40 -0.36 5.13
N ASN A 72 17.33 -1.14 5.01
CA ASN A 72 17.09 -2.30 5.89
C ASN A 72 17.91 -3.51 5.42
N LEU A 73 18.06 -3.67 4.10
CA LEU A 73 18.81 -4.78 3.51
C LEU A 73 20.29 -4.76 3.90
N TYR A 74 21.00 -3.64 3.73
CA TYR A 74 22.44 -3.60 4.06
C TYR A 74 22.71 -3.74 5.56
N ARG A 75 21.72 -3.39 6.41
CA ARG A 75 21.77 -3.58 7.86
C ARG A 75 21.39 -4.99 8.30
N LYS A 76 21.00 -5.86 7.35
CA LYS A 76 20.49 -7.20 7.61
C LYS A 76 19.28 -7.20 8.56
N SER A 77 18.44 -6.17 8.44
CA SER A 77 17.24 -5.95 9.26
C SER A 77 15.95 -6.12 8.43
N SER A 78 16.00 -6.94 7.39
CA SER A 78 14.85 -7.28 6.56
C SER A 78 14.77 -8.79 6.36
N PHE A 79 13.54 -9.32 6.40
CA PHE A 79 13.26 -10.71 6.07
C PHE A 79 13.34 -11.02 4.56
N LEU A 80 13.41 -9.98 3.71
CA LEU A 80 13.56 -10.10 2.24
C LEU A 80 15.00 -9.89 1.76
N LEU A 81 15.99 -9.93 2.66
CA LEU A 81 17.39 -10.03 2.27
C LEU A 81 17.59 -11.32 1.45
N ASP A 82 18.35 -11.23 0.36
CA ASP A 82 18.64 -12.34 -0.57
C ASP A 82 17.41 -12.93 -1.29
N HIS A 83 16.32 -12.15 -1.44
CA HIS A 83 15.09 -12.55 -2.15
C HIS A 83 14.92 -11.92 -3.54
N LEU A 84 15.91 -11.15 -4.02
CA LEU A 84 15.90 -10.66 -5.40
C LEU A 84 15.84 -11.82 -6.40
N GLY A 85 14.93 -11.75 -7.36
CA GLY A 85 14.66 -12.80 -8.34
C GLY A 85 13.90 -14.02 -7.80
N LYS A 86 13.36 -13.96 -6.57
CA LYS A 86 12.55 -15.02 -5.97
C LYS A 86 11.07 -14.64 -5.89
N GLN A 87 10.21 -15.64 -5.94
CA GLN A 87 8.79 -15.47 -5.70
C GLN A 87 8.51 -15.18 -4.22
N VAL A 88 7.94 -14.01 -3.94
CA VAL A 88 7.61 -13.51 -2.59
C VAL A 88 6.12 -13.17 -2.43
N LEU A 89 5.39 -13.13 -3.55
CA LEU A 89 3.96 -12.86 -3.64
C LEU A 89 3.29 -13.87 -4.59
N PRO A 90 1.94 -13.95 -4.62
CA PRO A 90 1.23 -14.81 -5.57
C PRO A 90 1.64 -14.53 -7.02
N ASP A 91 1.64 -15.58 -7.86
CA ASP A 91 2.08 -15.54 -9.25
C ASP A 91 1.26 -14.63 -10.17
N TRP A 92 0.03 -14.31 -9.80
CA TRP A 92 -0.82 -13.38 -10.53
C TRP A 92 -0.57 -11.91 -10.16
N LEU A 93 0.20 -11.63 -9.10
CA LEU A 93 0.34 -10.28 -8.55
C LEU A 93 1.59 -9.60 -9.10
N THR A 94 1.39 -8.44 -9.74
CA THR A 94 2.43 -7.56 -10.25
C THR A 94 2.31 -6.19 -9.57
N ILE A 95 3.45 -5.60 -9.22
CA ILE A 95 3.54 -4.24 -8.67
C ILE A 95 4.42 -3.43 -9.61
N THR A 96 3.85 -2.36 -10.19
CA THR A 96 4.56 -1.44 -11.06
C THR A 96 4.70 -0.07 -10.40
N GLU A 97 5.78 0.62 -10.70
CA GLU A 97 6.04 2.00 -10.29
C GLU A 97 5.97 2.92 -11.51
N GLN A 98 5.20 4.00 -11.40
CA GLN A 98 4.99 4.97 -12.49
C GLN A 98 5.26 6.40 -12.00
N PRO A 99 6.54 6.83 -11.94
CA PRO A 99 6.94 8.08 -11.30
C PRO A 99 6.49 9.35 -12.04
N HIS A 100 6.12 9.23 -13.31
CA HIS A 100 5.86 10.38 -14.19
C HIS A 100 4.38 10.51 -14.59
N LEU A 101 3.47 9.83 -13.87
CA LEU A 101 2.03 10.01 -14.06
C LEU A 101 1.64 11.47 -13.78
N ARG A 102 1.10 12.14 -14.80
CA ARG A 102 0.68 13.54 -14.67
C ARG A 102 -0.44 13.65 -13.62
N GLY A 103 -0.29 14.59 -12.71
CA GLY A 103 -1.29 14.84 -11.67
C GLY A 103 -1.27 13.88 -10.48
N ALA A 104 -0.59 12.72 -10.57
CA ALA A 104 -0.58 11.75 -9.47
C ALA A 104 0.18 12.27 -8.24
N LEU A 105 -0.31 11.93 -7.05
CA LEU A 105 0.18 12.45 -5.77
C LEU A 105 1.64 12.05 -5.48
N GLY A 106 2.04 10.86 -5.91
CA GLY A 106 3.39 10.32 -5.72
C GLY A 106 4.38 10.60 -6.85
N SER A 107 4.00 11.33 -7.89
CA SER A 107 4.89 11.59 -9.03
C SER A 107 6.03 12.53 -8.67
N SER A 108 7.25 12.16 -9.08
CA SER A 108 8.46 12.96 -8.93
C SER A 108 9.40 12.70 -10.12
N PRO A 109 10.02 13.74 -10.73
CA PRO A 109 10.95 13.56 -11.85
C PRO A 109 12.35 13.08 -11.42
N PHE A 110 12.71 13.29 -10.15
CA PHE A 110 13.97 12.84 -9.57
C PHE A 110 13.80 12.48 -8.09
N ASP A 111 14.71 11.67 -7.57
CA ASP A 111 14.75 11.29 -6.16
C ASP A 111 15.48 12.34 -5.31
N HIS A 112 15.55 12.15 -3.99
CA HIS A 112 16.18 13.11 -3.06
C HIS A 112 17.72 13.20 -3.21
N GLU A 113 18.34 12.40 -4.08
CA GLU A 113 19.76 12.49 -4.42
C GLU A 113 19.97 13.06 -5.85
N GLY A 114 18.88 13.43 -6.54
CA GLY A 114 18.90 14.02 -7.88
C GLY A 114 18.95 13.00 -9.01
N LEU A 115 18.74 11.71 -8.73
CA LEU A 115 18.69 10.68 -9.77
C LEU A 115 17.32 10.72 -10.46
N ALA A 116 17.31 10.59 -11.79
CA ALA A 116 16.07 10.46 -12.54
C ALA A 116 15.29 9.22 -12.09
N THR A 117 14.01 9.41 -11.78
CA THR A 117 13.08 8.32 -11.53
C THR A 117 12.68 7.69 -12.88
N THR A 118 12.40 6.40 -12.88
CA THR A 118 12.04 5.64 -14.10
C THR A 118 10.94 4.66 -13.78
N GLU A 119 10.11 4.32 -14.77
CA GLU A 119 9.15 3.25 -14.62
C GLU A 119 9.86 1.93 -14.30
N LYS A 120 9.30 1.15 -13.38
CA LYS A 120 9.86 -0.13 -12.94
C LYS A 120 8.78 -1.13 -12.63
N ASN A 121 9.05 -2.39 -12.91
CA ASN A 121 8.37 -3.47 -12.23
C ASN A 121 9.11 -3.71 -10.92
N ILE A 122 8.40 -3.58 -9.80
CA ILE A 122 8.91 -3.92 -8.48
C ILE A 122 8.74 -5.42 -8.24
N VAL A 123 7.58 -5.92 -8.63
CA VAL A 123 7.23 -7.34 -8.60
C VAL A 123 6.61 -7.70 -9.95
N THR A 124 7.07 -8.78 -10.58
CA THR A 124 6.43 -9.34 -11.78
C THR A 124 6.00 -10.77 -11.48
N ASN A 125 4.70 -11.06 -11.61
CA ASN A 125 4.15 -12.40 -11.35
C ASN A 125 4.63 -13.00 -10.02
N GLY A 126 4.55 -12.22 -8.95
CA GLY A 126 4.98 -12.61 -7.62
C GLY A 126 6.49 -12.58 -7.36
N VAL A 127 7.33 -12.39 -8.38
CA VAL A 127 8.80 -12.37 -8.28
C VAL A 127 9.31 -10.96 -8.00
N LEU A 128 10.18 -10.83 -6.99
CA LEU A 128 10.82 -9.54 -6.66
C LEU A 128 11.89 -9.17 -7.68
N GLU A 129 11.65 -8.12 -8.46
CA GLU A 129 12.49 -7.69 -9.58
C GLU A 129 13.59 -6.69 -9.18
N THR A 130 13.32 -5.85 -8.19
CA THR A 130 14.28 -4.82 -7.74
C THR A 130 14.13 -4.51 -6.25
N TYR A 131 15.24 -4.12 -5.64
CA TYR A 131 15.25 -3.43 -4.36
C TYR A 131 15.13 -1.92 -4.55
N LEU A 132 14.84 -1.19 -3.47
CA LEU A 132 14.72 0.27 -3.46
C LEU A 132 16.01 0.89 -2.90
N MET A 133 16.90 1.29 -3.80
CA MET A 133 18.27 1.66 -3.47
C MET A 133 18.51 3.17 -3.59
N THR A 134 18.99 3.75 -2.49
CA THR A 134 19.71 5.03 -2.50
C THR A 134 21.15 4.81 -2.96
N SER A 135 21.88 5.87 -3.32
CA SER A 135 23.30 5.78 -3.67
C SER A 135 24.16 5.20 -2.55
N TYR A 136 23.83 5.49 -1.29
CA TYR A 136 24.55 4.92 -0.15
C TYR A 136 24.31 3.41 0.00
N ALA A 137 23.05 2.98 -0.02
CA ALA A 137 22.68 1.57 0.11
C ALA A 137 23.21 0.74 -1.06
N ALA A 138 23.11 1.27 -2.29
CA ALA A 138 23.68 0.69 -3.49
C ALA A 138 25.18 0.39 -3.33
N ARG A 139 25.97 1.37 -2.87
CA ARG A 139 27.41 1.19 -2.61
C ARG A 139 27.69 0.12 -1.55
N LYS A 140 26.90 0.09 -0.46
CA LYS A 140 27.05 -0.90 0.60
C LYS A 140 26.76 -2.33 0.14
N MET A 141 25.85 -2.48 -0.80
CA MET A 141 25.43 -3.79 -1.34
C MET A 141 26.07 -4.13 -2.68
N GLN A 142 27.00 -3.31 -3.18
CA GLN A 142 27.63 -3.47 -4.51
C GLN A 142 26.61 -3.54 -5.66
N MET A 143 25.53 -2.77 -5.54
CA MET A 143 24.45 -2.64 -6.52
C MET A 143 24.45 -1.21 -7.12
N GLN A 144 23.51 -0.96 -8.04
CA GLN A 144 23.26 0.38 -8.59
C GLN A 144 22.10 1.05 -7.83
N PRO A 145 22.12 2.39 -7.67
CA PRO A 145 20.98 3.12 -7.14
C PRO A 145 19.79 3.04 -8.10
N THR A 146 18.57 3.05 -7.56
CA THR A 146 17.34 2.84 -8.33
C THR A 146 16.44 4.06 -8.39
N GLY A 147 16.90 5.23 -7.93
CA GLY A 147 16.08 6.45 -7.89
C GLY A 147 15.08 6.48 -6.73
N HIS A 148 15.44 5.88 -5.59
CA HIS A 148 14.54 5.69 -4.44
C HIS A 148 15.05 6.39 -3.16
N ALA A 149 15.96 7.36 -3.28
CA ALA A 149 16.19 8.28 -2.17
C ALA A 149 14.92 9.10 -1.92
N GLY A 150 14.32 8.93 -0.74
CA GLY A 150 13.05 9.60 -0.39
C GLY A 150 11.81 8.70 -0.48
N GLY A 151 11.91 7.49 -1.04
CA GLY A 151 10.81 6.52 -1.07
C GLY A 151 10.44 6.08 -2.49
N ILE A 152 9.19 5.62 -2.63
CA ILE A 152 8.58 5.13 -3.86
C ILE A 152 7.79 6.21 -4.59
N HIS A 153 7.53 6.00 -5.88
CA HIS A 153 6.89 6.97 -6.77
C HIS A 153 5.67 6.38 -7.50
N THR A 154 4.50 6.43 -6.87
CA THR A 154 3.22 5.95 -7.44
C THR A 154 3.24 4.47 -7.83
N TRP A 155 3.06 3.60 -6.86
CA TRP A 155 2.88 2.17 -7.10
C TRP A 155 1.45 1.83 -7.52
N ASN A 156 1.33 0.95 -8.51
CA ASN A 156 0.09 0.28 -8.89
C ASN A 156 0.23 -1.21 -8.63
N VAL A 157 -0.72 -1.76 -7.89
CA VAL A 157 -0.82 -3.20 -7.62
C VAL A 157 -1.87 -3.77 -8.56
N SER A 158 -1.52 -4.80 -9.32
CA SER A 158 -2.48 -5.48 -10.19
C SER A 158 -3.62 -6.08 -9.36
N HIS A 159 -4.84 -5.97 -9.86
CA HIS A 159 -6.03 -6.50 -9.22
C HIS A 159 -6.93 -7.20 -10.25
N GLY A 160 -7.85 -8.03 -9.77
CA GLY A 160 -8.96 -8.53 -10.59
C GLY A 160 -10.12 -7.52 -10.65
N ASP A 161 -11.23 -7.93 -11.26
CA ASP A 161 -12.41 -7.08 -11.46
C ASP A 161 -13.47 -7.22 -10.34
N GLN A 162 -13.09 -7.84 -9.21
CA GLN A 162 -14.01 -8.11 -8.10
C GLN A 162 -14.21 -6.88 -7.24
N THR A 163 -15.47 -6.56 -6.92
CA THR A 163 -15.78 -5.51 -5.93
C THR A 163 -15.53 -6.01 -4.51
N LEU A 164 -15.48 -5.09 -3.53
CA LEU A 164 -15.43 -5.46 -2.10
C LEU A 164 -16.58 -6.42 -1.72
N ALA A 165 -17.78 -6.20 -2.27
CA ALA A 165 -18.92 -7.08 -2.02
C ALA A 165 -18.69 -8.49 -2.60
N ASP A 166 -18.10 -8.60 -3.79
CA ASP A 166 -17.77 -9.90 -4.40
C ASP A 166 -16.69 -10.63 -3.60
N LEU A 167 -15.69 -9.91 -3.11
CA LEU A 167 -14.65 -10.46 -2.24
C LEU A 167 -15.24 -10.92 -0.90
N CYS A 168 -16.15 -10.17 -0.29
CA CYS A 168 -16.87 -10.58 0.92
C CYS A 168 -17.71 -11.85 0.68
N ARG A 169 -18.40 -11.95 -0.47
CA ARG A 169 -19.14 -13.17 -0.84
C ARG A 169 -18.20 -14.36 -1.03
N THR A 170 -17.04 -14.15 -1.65
CA THR A 170 -16.01 -15.18 -1.84
C THR A 170 -15.42 -15.64 -0.52
N MET A 171 -15.17 -14.70 0.40
CA MET A 171 -14.69 -14.97 1.76
C MET A 171 -15.71 -15.79 2.56
N GLY A 172 -17.01 -15.58 2.32
CA GLY A 172 -18.09 -16.23 3.05
C GLY A 172 -18.15 -15.72 4.48
N THR A 173 -17.46 -16.38 5.41
CA THR A 173 -17.38 -16.00 6.82
C THR A 173 -15.93 -15.69 7.20
N GLY A 174 -15.68 -14.48 7.68
CA GLY A 174 -14.33 -14.01 8.03
C GLY A 174 -14.36 -12.63 8.67
N LEU A 175 -13.21 -11.96 8.66
CA LEU A 175 -13.03 -10.64 9.24
C LEU A 175 -12.72 -9.61 8.15
N LEU A 176 -13.52 -8.54 8.06
CA LEU A 176 -13.19 -7.35 7.29
C LEU A 176 -12.49 -6.33 8.20
N VAL A 177 -11.25 -5.98 7.88
CA VAL A 177 -10.44 -5.01 8.61
C VAL A 177 -10.54 -3.65 7.93
N THR A 178 -10.98 -2.64 8.70
CA THR A 178 -11.14 -1.25 8.26
C THR A 178 -10.32 -0.25 9.07
N GLU A 179 -9.58 -0.71 10.09
CA GLU A 179 -8.62 0.07 10.89
C GLU A 179 -7.61 -0.89 11.57
N LEU A 180 -6.37 -0.43 11.82
CA LEU A 180 -5.30 -1.17 12.51
C LEU A 180 -4.62 -0.32 13.59
#